data_AF-A0A9X0DLG7-F1
#
_entry.id   AF-A0A9X0DLG7-F1
#
_cell.length_a   1.000
_cell.length_b   1.000
_cell.length_c   1.000
_cell.angle_alpha   90.00
_cell.angle_beta   90.00
_cell.angle_gamma   90.00
#
_symmetry.space_group_name_H-M   'P 1'
#
loop_
_entity.id
_entity.type
_entity.pdbx_description
1 polymer ?
#
loop_
_entity_poly.entity_id
_entity_poly.type
_entity_poly.pdbx_seq_one_letter_code
_entity_poly.pdbx_strand_id
1 'polypeptide(L)' 'MPTPLDRALSSKNAVLAFTGIVTAAAAWSIWGTDMFPKEEDPTGDPATWSREELRRWLAAVSTLGALLFICFKYITRRN' A
#
# COMPACT_ATOMS: atom_id res chain seq x y z
N MET A 1 -21.01 -18.33 46.86
CA MET A 1 -19.55 -18.41 47.02
C MET A 1 -18.91 -18.49 45.63
N PRO A 2 -18.13 -17.50 45.18
CA PRO A 2 -17.41 -17.59 43.91
C PRO A 2 -16.30 -18.62 44.08
N THR A 3 -16.35 -19.71 43.34
CA THR A 3 -15.33 -20.75 43.39
C THR A 3 -14.10 -20.32 42.57
N PRO A 4 -12.90 -20.87 42.82
CA PRO A 4 -11.70 -20.56 42.03
C PRO A 4 -11.90 -20.81 40.52
N LEU A 5 -12.77 -21.75 40.16
CA LEU A 5 -13.16 -22.07 38.79
C LEU A 5 -13.92 -20.91 38.11
N ASP A 6 -14.83 -20.24 38.83
CA ASP A 6 -15.60 -19.08 38.35
C ASP A 6 -14.69 -17.85 38.13
N ARG A 7 -13.65 -17.71 38.98
CA ARG A 7 -12.64 -16.67 38.83
C ARG A 7 -11.66 -16.96 37.68
N ALA A 8 -11.36 -18.23 37.41
CA ALA A 8 -10.54 -18.65 36.27
C ALA A 8 -11.28 -18.49 34.93
N LEU A 9 -12.60 -18.66 34.92
CA LEU A 9 -13.46 -18.45 33.74
C LEU A 9 -13.75 -16.98 33.46
N SER A 10 -13.53 -16.07 34.43
CA SER A 10 -13.58 -14.62 34.22
C SER A 10 -12.33 -14.12 33.45
N SER A 11 -12.23 -14.51 32.18
CA SER A 11 -11.09 -14.27 31.29
C SER A 11 -11.04 -12.84 30.70
N LYS A 12 -11.61 -11.85 31.38
CA LYS A 12 -11.65 -10.44 30.94
C LYS A 12 -10.26 -9.94 30.50
N ASN A 13 -9.21 -10.38 31.19
CA ASN A 13 -7.83 -10.05 30.85
C ASN A 13 -7.31 -10.72 29.56
N ALA A 14 -7.78 -11.93 29.24
CA ALA A 14 -7.40 -12.63 28.01
C ALA A 14 -8.06 -12.00 26.78
N VAL A 15 -9.32 -11.56 26.91
CA VAL A 15 -10.00 -10.81 25.84
C VAL A 15 -9.30 -9.47 25.59
N LEU A 16 -8.91 -8.76 26.65
CA LEU A 16 -8.14 -7.52 26.53
C LEU A 16 -6.76 -7.74 25.89
N ALA A 17 -6.04 -8.79 26.28
CA ALA A 17 -4.75 -9.13 25.67
C ALA A 17 -4.88 -9.48 24.19
N PHE A 18 -5.85 -10.32 23.83
CA PHE A 18 -6.10 -10.71 22.44
C PHE A 18 -6.47 -9.51 21.57
N THR A 19 -7.44 -8.70 22.01
CA THR A 19 -7.86 -7.49 21.29
C THR A 19 -6.73 -6.48 21.15
N GLY A 20 -5.88 -6.33 22.17
CA GLY A 20 -4.68 -5.50 22.12
C GLY A 20 -3.70 -5.94 21.03
N ILE A 21 -3.39 -7.24 20.95
CA ILE A 21 -2.48 -7.79 19.94
C ILE A 21 -3.06 -7.63 18.53
N VAL A 22 -4.34 -7.98 18.33
CA VAL A 22 -5.00 -7.85 17.02
C VAL A 22 -5.04 -6.39 16.57
N THR A 23 -5.33 -5.46 17.48
CA THR A 23 -5.36 -4.02 17.17
C THR A 23 -3.97 -3.50 16.82
N ALA A 24 -2.92 -3.94 17.53
CA ALA A 24 -1.54 -3.60 17.22
C ALA A 24 -1.11 -4.13 15.85
N ALA A 25 -1.47 -5.37 15.50
CA ALA A 25 -1.19 -5.96 14.19
C ALA A 25 -1.95 -5.24 13.06
N ALA A 26 -3.21 -4.86 13.29
CA ALA A 26 -4.01 -4.11 12.33
C ALA A 26 -3.46 -2.69 12.12
N ALA A 27 -3.11 -1.98 13.19
CA ALA A 27 -2.43 -0.69 13.13
C ALA A 27 -1.10 -0.79 12.36
N TRP A 28 -0.33 -1.84 12.61
CA TRP A 28 0.91 -2.11 11.89
C TRP A 28 0.67 -2.45 10.42
N SER A 29 -0.46 -3.03 10.06
CA SER A 29 -0.81 -3.31 8.66
C SER A 29 -1.24 -2.05 7.89
N ILE A 30 -1.69 -1.01 8.60
CA ILE A 30 -2.09 0.28 7.99
C ILE A 30 -0.87 1.19 7.79
N TRP A 31 0.08 1.17 8.73
CA TRP A 31 1.26 2.05 8.71
C TRP A 31 2.56 1.36 8.28
N GLY A 32 2.65 0.04 8.39
CA GLY A 32 3.82 -0.77 8.06
C GLY A 32 3.91 -1.13 6.59
N THR A 33 4.18 -0.11 5.77
CA THR A 33 4.70 -0.19 4.38
C THR A 33 3.81 -0.87 3.33
N ASP A 34 4.11 -0.60 2.06
CA ASP A 34 3.55 -1.31 0.90
C ASP A 34 3.87 -2.81 1.07
N MET A 35 2.85 -3.63 1.39
CA MET A 35 2.98 -5.08 1.66
C MET A 35 3.44 -5.87 0.42
N PHE A 36 3.43 -5.21 -0.73
CA PHE A 36 3.98 -5.71 -1.97
C PHE A 36 5.14 -4.80 -2.36
N PRO A 37 6.35 -5.33 -2.65
CA PRO A 37 7.37 -4.54 -3.29
C PRO A 37 6.76 -4.02 -4.60
N LYS A 38 6.49 -2.71 -4.64
CA LYS A 38 6.03 -2.06 -5.84
C LYS A 38 7.21 -2.12 -6.80
N GLU A 39 7.09 -2.94 -7.84
CA GLU A 39 8.08 -3.01 -8.92
C GLU A 39 8.48 -1.58 -9.30
N GLU A 40 9.78 -1.29 -9.34
CA GLU A 40 10.27 0.06 -9.64
C GLU A 40 9.56 0.58 -10.90
N ASP A 41 8.91 1.75 -10.79
CA ASP A 41 8.21 2.35 -11.92
C ASP A 41 9.22 2.49 -13.07
N PRO A 42 8.85 2.06 -14.30
CA PRO A 42 9.77 2.07 -15.43
C PRO A 42 10.28 3.49 -15.62
N THR A 43 11.55 3.71 -15.33
CA THR A 43 12.19 5.03 -15.44
C THR A 43 12.97 5.03 -16.76
N GLY A 44 12.53 5.79 -17.76
CA GLY A 44 13.16 5.78 -19.09
C GLY A 44 12.33 6.38 -20.22
N ASP A 45 12.71 6.10 -21.47
CA ASP A 45 11.98 6.57 -22.65
C ASP A 45 10.72 5.71 -22.91
N PRO A 46 9.49 6.28 -22.86
CA PRO A 46 8.26 5.53 -23.14
C PRO A 46 8.18 4.96 -24.56
N ALA A 47 9.03 5.39 -25.50
CA ALA A 47 9.12 4.81 -26.84
C ALA A 47 9.72 3.39 -26.86
N THR A 48 10.46 2.99 -25.82
CA THR A 48 11.08 1.67 -25.71
C THR A 48 10.35 0.74 -24.74
N TRP A 49 9.28 1.20 -24.10
CA TRP A 49 8.54 0.42 -23.11
C TRP A 49 7.69 -0.67 -23.76
N SER A 50 7.61 -1.81 -23.07
CA SER A 50 6.62 -2.85 -23.37
C SER A 50 5.21 -2.36 -23.08
N ARG A 51 4.20 -3.02 -23.67
CA ARG A 51 2.78 -2.65 -23.51
C ARG A 51 2.32 -2.74 -22.05
N GLU A 52 2.94 -3.64 -21.29
CA GLU A 52 2.67 -3.92 -19.89
C GLU A 52 3.22 -2.80 -18.99
N GLU A 53 4.44 -2.31 -19.26
CA GLU A 53 5.05 -1.16 -18.58
C GLU A 53 4.26 0.13 -18.84
N LEU A 54 3.85 0.36 -20.10
CA LEU A 54 2.97 1.47 -20.47
C LEU A 54 1.65 1.44 -19.71
N ARG A 55 1.02 0.27 -19.58
CA ARG A 55 -0.22 0.09 -18.81
C ARG A 55 -0.04 0.37 -17.32
N ARG A 56 1.05 -0.10 -16.72
CA ARG A 56 1.37 0.14 -15.30
C ARG A 56 1.59 1.63 -15.03
N TRP A 57 2.38 2.29 -15.88
CA TRP A 57 2.60 3.73 -15.78
C TRP A 57 1.31 4.54 -15.96
N LEU A 58 0.47 4.18 -16.94
CA LEU A 58 -0.81 4.85 -17.17
C LEU A 58 -1.83 4.64 -16.03
N ALA A 59 -1.74 3.52 -15.32
CA ALA A 59 -2.56 3.28 -14.12
C ALA A 59 -2.08 4.09 -12.92
N ALA A 60 -0.77 4.36 -12.82
CA ALA A 60 -0.19 5.18 -11.77
C ALA A 60 -0.36 6.69 -12.01
N VAL A 61 -0.27 7.13 -13.26
CA VAL A 61 -0.37 8.54 -13.64
C VAL A 61 -1.79 8.85 -14.11
N SER A 62 -2.55 9.62 -13.30
CA SER A 62 -3.85 10.16 -13.72
C SER A 62 -3.76 10.84 -15.09
N THR A 63 -4.82 10.79 -15.91
CA THR A 63 -4.82 11.23 -17.33
C THR A 63 -4.22 12.62 -17.57
N LEU A 64 -4.31 13.52 -16.59
CA LEU A 64 -3.70 14.85 -16.64
C LEU A 64 -2.18 14.82 -16.53
N GLY A 65 -1.60 13.98 -15.67
CA GLY A 65 -0.15 13.84 -15.53
C GLY A 65 0.49 13.25 -16.79
N ALA A 66 -0.21 12.34 -17.47
CA ALA A 66 0.29 11.70 -18.69
C ALA A 66 0.38 12.71 -19.85
N LEU A 67 -0.65 13.54 -20.01
CA LEU A 67 -0.66 14.61 -21.02
C LEU A 67 0.42 15.67 -20.75
N LEU A 68 0.63 16.03 -19.48
CA LEU A 68 1.64 17.02 -19.12
C LEU A 68 3.06 16.51 -19.38
N PHE A 69 3.33 15.22 -19.11
CA PHE A 69 4.62 14.59 -19.40
C PHE A 69 4.89 14.49 -20.91
N ILE A 70 3.90 14.07 -21.71
CA ILE A 70 4.01 14.03 -23.17
C ILE A 70 4.23 15.44 -23.73
N CYS A 71 3.47 16.43 -23.23
CA CYS A 71 3.59 17.82 -23.67
C CYS A 71 4.97 18.40 -23.31
N PHE A 72 5.46 18.15 -22.10
CA PHE A 72 6.80 18.55 -21.68
C PHE A 72 7.89 17.92 -22.55
N LYS A 73 7.83 16.61 -22.81
CA LYS A 73 8.82 15.96 -23.69
C LYS A 73 8.72 16.45 -25.13
N TYR A 74 7.51 16.72 -25.64
CA TYR A 74 7.31 17.28 -26.98
C TYR A 74 7.86 18.71 -27.11
N ILE A 75 7.77 19.51 -26.05
CA ILE A 75 8.37 20.85 -25.97
C ILE A 75 9.90 20.75 -25.94
N THR A 76 10.47 19.90 -25.10
CA THR A 76 11.95 19.72 -24.98
C THR A 76 12.58 19.16 -26.26
N ARG A 77 11.84 18.38 -27.06
CA ARG A 77 12.34 17.85 -28.35
C ARG A 77 12.25 18.84 -29.52
N ARG A 78 11.57 19.98 -29.34
CA ARG A 78 11.35 21.00 -30.37
C ARG A 78 12.31 22.20 -30.24
N ASN A 79 13.21 22.16 -29.25
CA ASN A 79 14.28 23.14 -29.04
C ASN A 79 15.64 22.46 -29.17
#